data_AF-A0A138A3T4-F1
#
_entry.id   AF-A0A138A3T4-F1
#
_cell.length_a   1.000
_cell.length_b   1.000
_cell.length_c   1.000
_cell.angle_alpha   90.00
_cell.angle_beta   90.00
_cell.angle_gamma   90.00
#
_symmetry.space_group_name_H-M   'P 1'
#
loop_
_entity.id
_entity.type
_entity.pdbx_description
1 polymer ?
#
loop_
_entity_poly.entity_id
_entity_poly.type
_entity_poly.pdbx_seq_one_letter_code
_entity_poly.pdbx_strand_id
1 'polypeptide(L)'
;MSKLMRAMAAGIAALGAATLVQAPAHADGRLDQGRFLVVTSNMHDFVKPFGNRTTDAQMLRFGYQACAALDRNPASTVAATQSLYRQAGNPEWERQQVVFYAAQYLCNRNWDRYKTYP
;
A
#
# COMPACT_ATOMS: atom_id res chain seq x y z
N MET A 1 -53.45 -52.59 21.35
CA MET A 1 -54.25 -51.68 22.20
C MET A 1 -53.75 -50.26 22.01
N SER A 2 -54.67 -49.36 21.67
CA SER A 2 -54.50 -47.98 21.23
C SER A 2 -54.18 -46.99 22.35
N LYS A 3 -53.52 -45.86 21.99
CA LYS A 3 -53.97 -44.44 22.14
C LYS A 3 -52.72 -43.53 22.14
N LEU A 4 -52.36 -42.92 21.01
CA LEU A 4 -52.83 -41.60 20.52
C LEU A 4 -52.51 -40.40 21.44
N MET A 5 -51.70 -39.50 20.86
CA MET A 5 -51.79 -38.03 20.93
C MET A 5 -51.40 -37.32 22.24
N ARG A 6 -50.38 -36.46 22.15
CA ARG A 6 -50.58 -35.05 21.76
C ARG A 6 -49.24 -34.35 21.48
N ALA A 7 -49.14 -33.82 20.27
CA ALA A 7 -48.21 -32.78 19.88
C ALA A 7 -48.53 -31.49 20.63
N MET A 8 -47.50 -30.74 21.03
CA MET A 8 -47.57 -29.29 21.09
C MET A 8 -46.36 -28.73 20.37
N ALA A 9 -46.60 -28.37 19.12
CA ALA A 9 -45.84 -27.36 18.41
C ALA A 9 -46.14 -26.01 19.05
N ALA A 10 -45.12 -25.31 19.51
CA ALA A 10 -45.13 -23.88 19.69
C ALA A 10 -43.86 -23.35 19.02
N GLY A 11 -44.02 -22.94 17.77
CA GLY A 11 -43.00 -22.22 17.04
C GLY A 11 -42.95 -20.78 17.53
N ILE A 12 -41.74 -20.25 17.63
CA ILE A 12 -41.45 -18.84 17.32
C ILE A 12 -40.21 -18.85 16.45
N ALA A 13 -40.40 -18.48 15.19
CA ALA A 13 -39.33 -18.11 14.28
C ALA A 13 -38.69 -16.81 14.74
N ALA A 14 -37.37 -16.74 14.75
CA ALA A 14 -36.66 -15.47 14.54
C ALA A 14 -35.31 -15.74 13.89
N LEU A 15 -35.20 -15.19 12.69
CA LEU A 15 -34.04 -15.09 11.83
C LEU A 15 -32.77 -14.70 12.60
N GLY A 16 -31.65 -15.27 12.16
CA GLY A 16 -30.32 -14.79 12.54
C GLY A 16 -29.25 -15.45 11.71
N ALA A 17 -29.20 -15.15 10.41
CA ALA A 17 -28.09 -15.50 9.54
C ALA A 17 -26.79 -14.90 10.09
N ALA A 18 -25.97 -15.71 10.74
CA ALA A 18 -24.60 -15.36 11.08
C ALA A 18 -23.67 -16.05 10.08
N THR A 19 -23.61 -15.49 8.87
CA THR A 19 -22.50 -15.70 7.94
C THR A 19 -21.23 -15.14 8.58
N LEU A 20 -20.49 -15.96 9.34
CA LEU A 20 -19.12 -15.62 9.73
C LEU A 20 -18.17 -16.00 8.59
N VAL A 21 -18.28 -15.28 7.48
CA VAL A 21 -17.12 -15.04 6.61
C VAL A 21 -16.35 -13.91 7.27
N GLN A 22 -15.60 -14.23 8.32
CA GLN A 22 -14.53 -13.36 8.78
C GLN A 22 -13.30 -13.65 7.93
N ALA A 23 -13.37 -13.29 6.64
CA ALA A 23 -12.14 -12.87 5.97
C ALA A 23 -11.70 -11.61 6.70
N PRO A 24 -10.44 -11.52 7.16
CA PRO A 24 -9.98 -10.29 7.80
C PRO A 24 -10.22 -9.16 6.81
N ALA A 25 -11.04 -8.19 7.21
CA ALA A 25 -11.02 -6.89 6.58
C ALA A 25 -9.59 -6.39 6.75
N HIS A 26 -8.80 -6.55 5.69
CA HIS A 26 -7.46 -6.01 5.63
C HIS A 26 -7.63 -4.49 5.64
N ALA A 27 -7.62 -3.91 6.84
CA ALA A 27 -7.20 -2.54 7.10
C ALA A 27 -5.69 -2.41 6.84
N ASP A 28 -5.24 -2.99 5.72
CA ASP A 28 -3.94 -2.73 5.16
C ASP A 28 -4.06 -1.34 4.56
N GLY A 29 -3.28 -0.41 5.11
CA GLY A 29 -3.24 0.97 4.67
C GLY A 29 -3.26 1.10 3.15
N ARG A 30 -3.91 2.19 2.73
CA ARG A 30 -4.23 2.66 1.39
C ARG A 30 -3.06 2.59 0.39
N LEU A 31 -2.76 1.38 -0.10
CA LEU A 31 -1.89 1.19 -1.25
C LEU A 31 -2.57 1.81 -2.47
N ASP A 32 -2.08 2.97 -2.91
CA ASP A 32 -2.58 3.71 -4.06
C ASP A 32 -1.54 3.73 -5.19
N GLN A 33 -1.38 2.56 -5.80
CA GLN A 33 -0.48 2.37 -6.93
C GLN A 33 -0.81 3.32 -8.10
N GLY A 34 -2.10 3.58 -8.33
CA GLY A 34 -2.55 4.49 -9.38
C GLY A 34 -2.08 5.92 -9.13
N ARG A 35 -2.23 6.43 -7.90
CA ARG A 35 -1.77 7.77 -7.54
C ARG A 35 -0.26 7.88 -7.61
N PHE A 36 0.47 6.86 -7.18
CA PHE A 36 1.92 6.80 -7.34
C PHE A 36 2.35 6.92 -8.81
N LEU A 37 1.70 6.19 -9.72
CA LEU A 37 1.98 6.26 -11.15
C LEU A 37 1.67 7.64 -11.73
N VAL A 38 0.54 8.24 -11.36
CA VAL A 38 0.15 9.58 -11.83
C VAL A 38 1.14 10.66 -11.38
N VAL A 39 1.56 10.66 -10.12
CA VAL A 39 2.50 11.70 -9.65
C VAL A 39 3.91 11.51 -10.22
N THR A 40 4.28 10.27 -10.57
CA THR A 40 5.60 9.97 -11.13
C THR A 40 5.67 10.05 -12.65
N SER A 41 4.53 10.05 -13.37
CA SER A 41 4.50 10.10 -14.83
C SER A 41 5.16 11.36 -15.40
N ASN A 42 4.96 12.49 -14.73
CA ASN A 42 5.46 13.82 -15.13
C ASN A 42 6.87 14.12 -14.63
N MET A 43 7.51 13.20 -13.92
CA MET A 43 8.88 13.41 -13.47
C MET A 43 9.88 13.30 -14.61
N HIS A 44 11.02 13.97 -14.44
CA HIS A 44 12.14 13.88 -15.36
C HIS A 44 12.64 12.45 -15.57
N ASP A 45 13.11 12.14 -16.78
CA ASP A 45 13.54 10.78 -17.10
C ASP A 45 14.68 10.29 -16.22
N PHE A 46 15.59 11.17 -15.78
CA PHE A 46 16.73 10.76 -14.95
C PHE A 46 16.34 10.24 -13.55
N VAL A 47 15.09 10.41 -13.12
CA VAL A 47 14.59 9.82 -11.86
C VAL A 47 13.94 8.47 -12.07
N LYS A 48 13.58 8.11 -13.31
CA LYS A 48 12.89 6.86 -13.62
C LYS A 48 13.92 5.73 -13.84
N PRO A 49 13.64 4.47 -13.45
CA PRO A 49 14.61 3.37 -13.52
C PRO A 49 15.11 3.07 -14.94
N PHE A 50 14.32 3.38 -15.97
CA PHE A 50 14.68 3.20 -17.38
C PHE A 50 14.41 4.46 -18.22
N GLY A 51 14.46 5.64 -17.60
CA GLY A 51 14.16 6.90 -18.28
C GLY A 51 12.76 6.95 -18.88
N ASN A 52 12.64 7.52 -20.07
CA ASN A 52 11.39 7.59 -20.85
C ASN A 52 10.82 6.22 -21.27
N ARG A 53 11.61 5.14 -21.19
CA ARG A 53 11.16 3.76 -21.50
C ARG A 53 10.60 3.02 -20.29
N THR A 54 10.53 3.69 -19.14
CA THR A 54 9.99 3.09 -17.92
C THR A 54 8.51 2.81 -18.09
N THR A 55 8.14 1.54 -17.97
CA THR A 55 6.74 1.09 -17.90
C THR A 55 6.16 1.26 -16.50
N ASP A 56 4.84 1.32 -16.39
CA ASP A 56 4.14 1.40 -15.09
C ASP A 56 4.56 0.27 -14.13
N ALA A 57 4.67 -0.96 -14.64
CA ALA A 57 5.09 -2.10 -13.83
C ALA A 57 6.52 -1.96 -13.30
N GLN A 58 7.43 -1.39 -14.11
CA GLN A 58 8.80 -1.09 -13.67
C GLN A 58 8.81 0.05 -12.67
N MET A 59 8.01 1.09 -12.87
CA MET A 59 7.91 2.22 -11.96
C MET A 59 7.36 1.78 -10.60
N LEU A 60 6.30 0.97 -10.56
CA LEU A 60 5.76 0.41 -9.32
C LEU A 60 6.78 -0.46 -8.59
N ARG A 61 7.49 -1.34 -9.31
CA ARG A 61 8.55 -2.15 -8.72
C ARG A 61 9.64 -1.26 -8.10
N PHE A 62 10.00 -0.19 -8.79
CA PHE A 62 10.97 0.77 -8.30
C PHE A 62 10.46 1.54 -7.07
N GLY A 63 9.18 1.91 -7.04
CA GLY A 63 8.52 2.48 -5.87
C GLY A 63 8.55 1.55 -4.64
N TYR A 64 8.29 0.26 -4.83
CA TYR A 64 8.43 -0.71 -3.73
C TYR A 64 9.87 -0.90 -3.27
N GLN A 65 10.85 -0.80 -4.17
CA GLN A 65 12.27 -0.74 -3.78
C GLN A 65 12.59 0.52 -2.97
N ALA A 66 11.95 1.64 -3.27
CA ALA A 66 12.06 2.86 -2.47
C ALA A 66 11.50 2.66 -1.05
N CYS A 67 10.38 1.94 -0.91
CA CYS A 67 9.88 1.54 0.42
C CYS A 67 10.92 0.73 1.20
N ALA A 68 11.52 -0.29 0.57
CA ALA A 68 12.56 -1.10 1.21
C ALA A 68 13.82 -0.27 1.55
N ALA A 69 14.16 0.74 0.75
CA ALA A 69 15.26 1.64 1.03
C ALA A 69 14.97 2.55 2.24
N LEU A 70 13.73 3.03 2.37
CA LEU A 70 13.26 3.77 3.54
C LEU A 70 13.22 2.91 4.79
N ASP A 71 12.76 1.67 4.69
CA ASP A 71 12.71 0.76 5.84
C ASP A 71 14.11 0.51 6.42
N ARG A 72 15.14 0.49 5.56
CA ARG A 72 16.56 0.41 5.98
C ARG A 72 17.12 1.73 6.50
N ASN A 73 16.55 2.86 6.09
CA ASN A 73 17.03 4.21 6.43
C ASN A 73 15.87 5.08 6.94
N PRO A 74 15.19 4.70 8.04
CA PRO A 74 13.90 5.29 8.40
C PRO A 74 13.99 6.77 8.72
N ALA A 75 15.13 7.24 9.25
CA ALA A 75 15.33 8.63 9.63
C ALA A 75 15.85 9.55 8.51
N SER A 76 16.17 9.02 7.31
CA SER A 76 16.83 9.81 6.27
C SER A 76 16.38 9.41 4.86
N THR A 77 15.58 10.27 4.25
CA THR A 77 15.20 10.15 2.84
C THR A 77 16.41 10.32 1.93
N VAL A 78 17.40 11.12 2.32
CA VAL A 78 18.68 11.27 1.62
C VAL A 78 19.39 9.91 1.53
N ALA A 79 19.57 9.21 2.66
CA ALA A 79 20.23 7.91 2.68
C ALA A 79 19.42 6.82 1.96
N ALA A 80 18.09 6.85 2.08
CA ALA A 80 17.20 5.96 1.32
C ALA A 80 17.35 6.20 -0.20
N THR A 81 17.43 7.45 -0.64
CA THR A 81 17.58 7.82 -2.05
C THR A 81 18.98 7.45 -2.57
N GLN A 82 20.04 7.65 -1.77
CA GLN A 82 21.39 7.17 -2.10
C GLN A 82 21.41 5.65 -2.31
N SER A 83 20.75 4.90 -1.40
CA SER A 83 20.63 3.44 -1.49
C SER A 83 19.85 2.99 -2.71
N LEU A 84 18.73 3.64 -3.03
CA LEU A 84 17.88 3.30 -4.17
C LEU A 84 18.59 3.49 -5.51
N TYR A 85 19.23 4.65 -5.70
CA TYR A 85 19.89 5.01 -6.96
C TYR A 85 21.35 4.57 -7.04
N ARG A 86 21.90 3.99 -5.96
CA ARG A 86 23.32 3.63 -5.83
C ARG A 86 24.26 4.80 -6.15
N GLN A 87 23.88 5.99 -5.69
CA GLN A 87 24.63 7.22 -5.92
C GLN A 87 25.46 7.61 -4.69
N ALA A 88 26.60 8.24 -4.93
CA ALA A 88 27.40 8.89 -3.91
C ALA A 88 27.06 10.39 -3.83
N GLY A 89 27.27 11.00 -2.66
CA GLY A 89 26.98 12.42 -2.44
C GLY A 89 25.48 12.72 -2.26
N ASN A 90 25.13 14.00 -2.23
CA ASN A 90 23.74 14.42 -2.00
C ASN A 90 22.87 14.15 -3.24
N PRO A 91 21.76 13.40 -3.11
CA PRO A 91 20.81 13.20 -4.19
C PRO A 91 20.23 14.51 -4.70
N GLU A 92 19.94 14.56 -6.01
CA GLU A 92 19.06 15.59 -6.55
C GLU A 92 17.68 15.53 -5.87
N TRP A 93 17.05 16.69 -5.70
CA TRP A 93 15.77 16.81 -5.03
C TRP A 93 14.68 15.94 -5.71
N GLU A 94 14.68 15.88 -7.03
CA GLU A 94 13.72 15.12 -7.83
C GLU A 94 13.81 13.62 -7.59
N ARG A 95 15.01 13.09 -7.33
CA ARG A 95 15.17 11.67 -6.95
C ARG A 95 14.61 11.39 -5.57
N GLN A 96 14.74 12.35 -4.65
CA GLN A 96 14.16 12.22 -3.31
C GLN A 96 12.63 12.21 -3.38
N GLN A 97 12.01 12.96 -4.30
CA GLN A 97 10.55 12.96 -4.50
C GLN A 97 10.00 11.57 -4.81
N VAL A 98 10.71 10.74 -5.57
CA VAL A 98 10.28 9.35 -5.83
C VAL A 98 10.13 8.57 -4.52
N VAL A 99 11.08 8.75 -3.61
CA VAL A 99 11.07 8.11 -2.28
C VAL A 99 9.93 8.64 -1.42
N PHE A 100 9.66 9.96 -1.46
CA PHE A 100 8.52 10.57 -0.77
C PHE A 100 7.17 10.04 -1.29
N TYR A 101 6.97 10.01 -2.60
CA TYR A 101 5.71 9.50 -3.17
C TYR A 101 5.53 8.01 -2.95
N ALA A 102 6.62 7.23 -2.99
CA ALA A 102 6.54 5.84 -2.56
C ALA A 102 6.09 5.74 -1.10
N ALA A 103 6.65 6.56 -0.19
CA ALA A 103 6.25 6.59 1.20
C ALA A 103 4.76 6.95 1.40
N GLN A 104 4.26 7.89 0.60
CA GLN A 104 2.87 8.35 0.65
C GLN A 104 1.88 7.32 0.09
N TYR A 105 2.21 6.67 -1.02
CA TYR A 105 1.20 5.91 -1.77
C TYR A 105 1.42 4.40 -1.70
N LEU A 106 2.62 3.94 -1.37
CA LEU A 106 3.00 2.53 -1.41
C LEU A 106 3.48 1.98 -0.06
N CYS A 107 4.05 2.80 0.82
CA CYS A 107 4.68 2.33 2.06
C CYS A 107 3.78 2.54 3.30
N ASN A 108 2.90 1.59 3.60
CA ASN A 108 1.97 1.67 4.75
C ASN A 108 2.64 2.01 6.09
N ARG A 109 3.85 1.49 6.35
CA ARG A 109 4.57 1.72 7.61
C ARG A 109 5.14 3.14 7.74
N ASN A 110 5.38 3.81 6.63
CA ASN A 110 6.01 5.13 6.59
C ASN A 110 4.99 6.26 6.31
N TRP A 111 3.73 5.90 6.02
CA TRP A 111 2.65 6.83 5.68
C TRP A 111 2.54 8.02 6.65
N ASP A 112 2.43 7.75 7.97
CA ASP A 112 2.19 8.81 8.95
C ASP A 112 3.29 9.86 9.00
N ARG A 113 4.53 9.49 8.64
CA ARG A 113 5.68 10.41 8.58
C ARG A 113 5.63 11.30 7.35
N TYR A 114 5.08 10.83 6.23
CA TYR A 114 5.19 11.50 4.93
C TYR A 114 3.87 11.97 4.33
N LYS A 115 2.73 11.71 4.97
CA LYS A 115 1.39 12.07 4.48
C LYS A 115 1.12 13.56 4.29
N THR A 116 1.87 14.43 4.97
CA THR A 116 1.74 15.89 4.87
C THR A 116 2.89 16.52 4.10
N TYR A 117 3.80 15.72 3.55
CA TYR A 117 4.92 16.26 2.80
C TYR A 117 4.40 16.80 1.46
N PRO A 118 4.61 18.09 1.15
CA PRO A 118 4.08 18.75 -0.03
C PRO A 118 4.63 18.16 -1.33
#